data_AF-A0AAN4YH29-F1
#
_entry.id   AF-A0AAN4YH29-F1
#
_cell.length_a   1.000
_cell.length_b   1.000
_cell.length_c   1.000
_cell.angle_alpha   90.00
_cell.angle_beta   90.00
_cell.angle_gamma   90.00
#
_symmetry.space_group_name_H-M   'P 1'
#
loop_
_entity.id
_entity.type
_entity.pdbx_description
1 polymer ?
#
loop_
_entity_poly.entity_id
_entity_poly.type
_entity_poly.pdbx_seq_one_letter_code
_entity_poly.pdbx_strand_id
1 'polypeptide(L)'
;MSKAVVRSSTSVLDKMMRPLPQGSFVVNSINQLCDAIGKRKAPDFYNPSAWQDNSLQDRDSPEPIDELIDRLADCSALMEQVDGFLKKGAEVHDQIQNSGRELLFTCFSLEEKLHRICCRMQKELGKPSVSPANVTCRKDFRSSLFTDLLPKPFQFPSLTCAEAHLIYWTALVLLYPLIDQLLEVLQVSAGHVSLAGCYSPSGEHANSEITADFTTLAEHYADQVCRSVLYCLQPDLKTLGAQFLLAPLSQSAQFYSVHELAEKYRWCQEVFVLLPQLGLGIGYFLKDMVWPKYRSSQRRYLTPKSISPE
;
A
#
# COMPACT_ATOMS: atom_id res chain seq x y z
N MET A 1 21.65 -41.03 5.97
CA MET A 1 20.36 -40.48 6.42
C MET A 1 20.63 -39.17 7.13
N SER A 2 20.62 -38.05 6.41
CA SER A 2 20.89 -36.71 6.96
C SER A 2 19.58 -35.99 7.22
N LYS A 3 19.30 -35.68 8.50
CA LYS A 3 18.21 -34.79 8.89
C LYS A 3 18.59 -33.35 8.51
N ALA A 4 17.86 -32.78 7.56
CA ALA A 4 17.95 -31.37 7.23
C ALA A 4 17.36 -30.53 8.36
N VAL A 5 18.17 -29.65 8.94
CA VAL A 5 17.76 -28.63 9.89
C VAL A 5 16.99 -27.56 9.12
N VAL A 6 15.68 -27.52 9.30
CA VAL A 6 14.83 -26.41 8.84
C VAL A 6 15.16 -25.20 9.72
N ARG A 7 15.99 -24.28 9.20
CA ARG A 7 16.19 -22.97 9.82
C ARG A 7 14.92 -22.13 9.58
N SER A 8 14.17 -21.93 10.66
CA SER A 8 13.13 -20.91 10.77
C SER A 8 13.69 -19.54 10.37
N SER A 9 13.11 -18.95 9.32
CA SER A 9 13.32 -17.56 8.91
C SER A 9 12.63 -16.59 9.89
N THR A 10 12.99 -16.68 11.16
CA THR A 10 12.67 -15.66 12.16
C THR A 10 13.49 -14.41 11.85
N SER A 11 12.90 -13.57 10.99
CA SER A 11 12.98 -12.10 10.98
C SER A 11 14.37 -11.48 11.07
N VAL A 12 15.01 -11.31 9.90
CA VAL A 12 16.14 -10.39 9.70
C VAL A 12 15.73 -8.93 9.97
N LEU A 13 14.44 -8.62 9.84
CA LEU A 13 13.83 -7.31 10.14
C LEU A 13 13.90 -6.95 11.64
N ASP A 14 13.69 -7.91 12.55
CA ASP A 14 13.74 -7.67 14.01
C ASP A 14 15.14 -7.28 14.50
N LYS A 15 16.19 -7.70 13.80
CA LYS A 15 17.57 -7.35 14.18
C LYS A 15 18.04 -6.00 13.64
N MET A 16 17.32 -5.38 12.71
CA MET A 16 17.79 -4.19 11.98
C MET A 16 17.13 -2.88 12.44
N MET A 17 16.05 -2.91 13.23
CA MET A 17 15.39 -1.71 13.76
C MET A 17 15.93 -1.30 15.14
N ARG A 18 17.12 -0.68 15.17
CA ARG A 18 17.54 0.09 16.37
C ARG A 18 16.93 1.50 16.33
N PRO A 19 16.48 2.05 17.47
CA PRO A 19 15.86 3.36 17.50
C PRO A 19 16.90 4.46 17.27
N LEU A 20 16.66 5.28 16.24
CA LEU A 20 17.32 6.59 16.04
C LEU A 20 16.42 7.71 16.62
N PRO A 21 16.84 8.97 16.71
CA PRO A 21 16.14 10.00 17.49
C PRO A 21 14.99 10.70 16.73
N GLN A 22 13.91 10.97 17.47
CA GLN A 22 12.70 11.80 17.29
C GLN A 22 12.12 12.12 15.88
N GLY A 23 12.91 12.39 14.83
CA GLY A 23 12.45 12.33 13.44
C GLY A 23 12.29 10.89 12.91
N SER A 24 12.58 9.92 13.77
CA SER A 24 12.60 8.48 13.52
C SER A 24 11.30 7.76 13.86
N PHE A 25 10.36 8.41 14.56
CA PHE A 25 9.18 7.71 15.08
C PHE A 25 8.26 7.29 13.94
N VAL A 26 7.89 8.21 13.04
CA VAL A 26 7.03 7.93 11.88
C VAL A 26 7.65 6.90 10.93
N VAL A 27 8.94 7.03 10.62
CA VAL A 27 9.66 6.07 9.78
C VAL A 27 9.72 4.68 10.43
N ASN A 28 9.95 4.60 11.74
CA ASN A 28 9.90 3.33 12.47
C ASN A 28 8.50 2.74 12.51
N SER A 29 7.46 3.56 12.65
CA SER A 29 6.05 3.15 12.59
C SER A 29 5.69 2.62 11.21
N ILE A 30 6.10 3.29 10.13
CA ILE A 30 5.89 2.83 8.74
C ILE A 30 6.62 1.50 8.49
N ASN A 31 7.84 1.32 9.02
CA ASN A 31 8.60 0.09 8.89
C ASN A 31 7.97 -1.07 9.68
N GLN A 32 7.54 -0.84 10.92
CA GLN A 32 6.79 -1.82 11.73
C GLN A 32 5.48 -2.20 11.05
N LEU A 33 4.79 -1.21 10.50
CA LEU A 33 3.55 -1.41 9.77
C LEU A 33 3.79 -2.16 8.46
N CYS A 34 4.90 -1.95 7.77
CA CYS A 34 5.25 -2.75 6.59
C CYS A 34 5.58 -4.20 6.92
N ASP A 35 6.21 -4.45 8.06
CA ASP A 35 6.40 -5.81 8.56
C ASP A 35 5.05 -6.46 8.92
N ALA A 36 4.14 -5.72 9.55
CA ALA A 36 2.77 -6.16 9.85
C ALA A 36 1.97 -6.49 8.57
N ILE A 37 1.99 -5.59 7.58
CA ILE A 37 1.38 -5.77 6.25
C ILE A 37 1.98 -6.99 5.55
N GLY A 38 3.32 -7.12 5.53
CA GLY A 38 4.00 -8.26 4.91
C GLY A 38 3.69 -9.59 5.60
N LYS A 39 3.48 -9.56 6.92
CA LYS A 39 3.04 -10.70 7.72
C LYS A 39 1.53 -10.97 7.61
N ARG A 40 0.75 -10.04 7.02
CA ARG A 40 -0.72 -9.99 7.00
C ARG A 40 -1.31 -10.20 8.40
N LYS A 41 -0.80 -9.41 9.34
CA LYS A 41 -1.23 -9.41 10.74
C LYS A 41 -1.41 -7.99 11.21
N ALA A 42 -2.32 -7.78 12.15
CA ALA A 42 -2.34 -6.56 12.92
C ALA A 42 -0.97 -6.37 13.60
N PRO A 43 -0.43 -5.15 13.65
CA PRO A 43 0.74 -4.87 14.46
C PRO A 43 0.46 -5.24 15.92
N ASP A 44 1.30 -6.10 16.51
CA ASP A 44 1.30 -6.37 17.95
C ASP A 44 1.89 -5.13 18.64
N PHE A 45 1.08 -4.09 18.82
CA PHE A 45 1.47 -2.97 19.65
C PHE A 45 1.56 -3.48 21.09
N TYR A 46 2.78 -3.78 21.55
CA TYR A 46 3.04 -3.92 22.97
C TYR A 46 2.62 -2.62 23.65
N ASN A 47 1.43 -2.66 24.26
CA ASN A 47 0.81 -1.63 25.08
C ASN A 47 0.13 -0.46 24.32
N PRO A 48 -1.22 -0.48 24.16
CA PRO A 48 -2.00 0.65 23.64
C PRO A 48 -1.79 1.96 24.42
N SER A 49 -1.43 1.85 25.71
CA SER A 49 -1.18 3.01 26.57
C SER A 49 0.13 3.74 26.24
N ALA A 50 1.13 3.12 25.61
CA ALA A 50 2.37 3.83 25.28
C ALA A 50 2.19 4.91 24.18
N TRP A 51 1.10 4.83 23.42
CA TRP A 51 0.74 5.79 22.35
C TRP A 51 -0.32 6.79 22.80
N GLN A 52 -1.14 6.42 23.78
CA GLN A 52 -2.23 7.25 24.30
C GLN A 52 -1.87 8.03 25.57
N ASP A 53 -0.77 7.69 26.24
CA ASP A 53 -0.38 8.30 27.52
C ASP A 53 0.53 9.53 27.36
N ASN A 54 0.15 10.40 26.42
CA ASN A 54 0.52 11.81 26.44
C ASN A 54 -0.76 12.65 26.38
N SER A 55 -1.59 12.51 27.40
CA SER A 55 -2.61 13.52 27.70
C SER A 55 -1.95 14.77 28.27
N LEU A 56 -1.56 15.68 27.39
CA LEU A 56 -1.64 17.12 27.66
C LEU A 56 -2.63 17.62 26.59
N GLN A 57 -3.93 17.69 26.87
CA GLN A 57 -4.54 18.93 27.37
C GLN A 57 -3.89 20.20 26.79
N ASP A 58 -3.76 20.27 25.46
CA ASP A 58 -3.93 21.51 24.70
C ASP A 58 -4.26 21.19 23.24
N ARG A 59 -4.77 22.19 22.53
CA ARG A 59 -5.50 22.21 21.25
C ARG A 59 -5.01 21.37 20.06
N ASP A 60 -5.96 21.25 19.12
CA ASP A 60 -5.86 20.93 17.68
C ASP A 60 -6.22 19.49 17.27
N SER A 61 -7.00 19.38 16.18
CA SER A 61 -7.33 18.08 15.57
C SER A 61 -6.04 17.37 15.18
N PRO A 62 -5.95 16.03 15.30
CA PRO A 62 -4.73 15.29 14.94
C PRO A 62 -4.30 15.62 13.51
N GLU A 63 -2.99 15.69 13.28
CA GLU A 63 -2.47 16.01 11.96
C GLU A 63 -2.95 14.95 10.95
N PRO A 64 -3.28 15.32 9.70
CA PRO A 64 -3.83 14.37 8.73
C PRO A 64 -2.92 13.16 8.46
N ILE A 65 -1.62 13.30 8.67
CA ILE A 65 -0.64 12.22 8.48
C ILE A 65 -0.76 11.16 9.58
N ASP A 66 -0.90 11.58 10.83
CA ASP A 66 -1.10 10.66 11.96
C ASP A 66 -2.38 9.86 11.75
N GLU A 67 -3.46 10.53 11.33
CA GLU A 67 -4.70 9.85 10.99
C GLU A 67 -4.54 8.85 9.83
N LEU A 68 -3.73 9.16 8.81
CA LEU A 68 -3.47 8.22 7.70
C LEU A 68 -2.67 6.99 8.15
N ILE A 69 -1.70 7.16 9.05
CA ILE A 69 -0.92 6.07 9.62
C ILE A 69 -1.82 5.14 10.42
N ASP A 70 -2.71 5.69 11.25
CA ASP A 70 -3.72 4.93 11.98
C ASP A 70 -4.61 4.13 11.03
N ARG A 71 -5.08 4.73 9.93
CA ARG A 71 -5.89 4.01 8.94
C ARG A 71 -5.11 2.93 8.19
N LEU A 72 -3.81 3.10 7.98
CA LEU A 72 -2.97 2.04 7.40
C LEU A 72 -2.79 0.86 8.38
N ALA A 73 -2.77 1.11 9.69
CA ALA A 73 -2.84 0.07 10.71
C ALA A 73 -4.20 -0.67 10.68
N ASP A 74 -5.31 0.05 10.54
CA ASP A 74 -6.64 -0.54 10.35
C ASP A 74 -6.69 -1.42 9.09
N CYS A 75 -6.08 -0.98 7.97
CA CYS A 75 -5.95 -1.81 6.76
C CYS A 75 -5.27 -3.15 7.07
N SER A 76 -4.19 -3.14 7.87
CA SER A 76 -3.44 -4.36 8.22
C SER A 76 -4.27 -5.32 9.07
N ALA A 77 -5.03 -4.79 10.03
CA ALA A 77 -5.96 -5.59 10.82
C ALA A 77 -7.09 -6.18 9.97
N LEU A 78 -7.60 -5.40 9.00
CA LEU A 78 -8.63 -5.85 8.08
C LEU A 78 -8.12 -6.94 7.13
N MET A 79 -6.87 -6.82 6.64
CA MET A 79 -6.21 -7.88 5.86
C MET A 79 -6.17 -9.20 6.63
N GLU A 80 -5.86 -9.17 7.94
CA GLU A 80 -5.84 -10.37 8.78
C GLU A 80 -7.25 -10.97 8.97
N GLN A 81 -8.25 -10.13 9.20
CA GLN A 81 -9.65 -10.57 9.35
C GLN A 81 -10.18 -11.22 8.07
N VAL A 82 -9.93 -10.59 6.90
CA VAL A 82 -10.31 -11.12 5.59
C VAL A 82 -9.57 -12.44 5.33
N ASP A 83 -8.26 -12.51 5.57
CA ASP A 83 -7.50 -13.77 5.44
C ASP A 83 -8.04 -14.87 6.35
N GLY A 84 -8.47 -14.52 7.57
CA GLY A 84 -9.07 -15.44 8.53
C GLY A 84 -10.41 -15.96 8.05
N PHE A 85 -11.31 -15.07 7.60
CA PHE A 85 -12.60 -15.40 7.02
C PHE A 85 -12.44 -16.35 5.82
N LEU A 86 -11.53 -16.02 4.92
CA LEU A 86 -11.25 -16.77 3.71
C LEU A 86 -10.62 -18.16 3.97
N LYS A 87 -9.88 -18.32 5.07
CA LYS A 87 -9.30 -19.62 5.47
C LYS A 87 -10.31 -20.55 6.15
N LYS A 88 -11.33 -20.01 6.83
CA LYS A 88 -12.33 -20.76 7.60
C LYS A 88 -13.37 -21.51 6.73
N GLY A 89 -13.04 -21.86 5.49
CA GLY A 89 -14.00 -22.37 4.50
C GLY A 89 -15.05 -23.36 5.04
N ALA A 90 -16.29 -23.19 4.55
CA ALA A 90 -17.50 -23.98 4.83
C ALA A 90 -18.10 -23.86 6.26
N GLU A 91 -18.46 -22.65 6.67
CA GLU A 91 -19.55 -22.43 7.63
C GLU A 91 -20.92 -22.44 6.90
N VAL A 92 -22.04 -22.43 7.65
CA VAL A 92 -23.39 -22.33 7.08
C VAL A 92 -23.47 -21.12 6.14
N HIS A 93 -24.07 -21.30 4.96
CA HIS A 93 -24.09 -20.29 3.88
C HIS A 93 -24.49 -18.88 4.36
N ASP A 94 -25.49 -18.80 5.23
CA ASP A 94 -26.00 -17.53 5.78
C ASP A 94 -24.98 -16.81 6.68
N GLN A 95 -24.17 -17.56 7.42
CA GLN A 95 -23.13 -17.00 8.28
C GLN A 95 -21.96 -16.45 7.44
N ILE A 96 -21.59 -17.14 6.37
CA ILE A 96 -20.58 -16.67 5.40
C ILE A 96 -21.06 -15.36 4.75
N GLN A 97 -22.33 -15.31 4.32
CA GLN A 97 -22.93 -14.11 3.73
C GLN A 97 -22.93 -12.93 4.72
N ASN A 98 -23.39 -13.14 5.95
CA ASN A 98 -23.46 -12.06 6.94
C ASN A 98 -22.07 -11.54 7.34
N SER A 99 -21.14 -12.43 7.70
CA SER A 99 -19.79 -12.03 8.11
C SER A 99 -18.99 -11.42 6.95
N GLY A 100 -19.13 -11.95 5.73
CA GLY A 100 -18.46 -11.36 4.57
C GLY A 100 -19.03 -9.98 4.22
N ARG A 101 -20.35 -9.78 4.31
CA ARG A 101 -20.98 -8.46 4.09
C ARG A 101 -20.55 -7.43 5.13
N GLU A 102 -20.42 -7.85 6.39
CA GLU A 102 -19.90 -6.99 7.46
C GLU A 102 -18.45 -6.55 7.16
N LEU A 103 -17.57 -7.49 6.79
CA LEU A 103 -16.19 -7.17 6.40
C LEU A 103 -16.14 -6.24 5.18
N LEU A 104 -16.98 -6.49 4.18
CA LEU A 104 -17.08 -5.65 2.99
C LEU A 104 -17.53 -4.23 3.34
N PHE A 105 -18.53 -4.10 4.21
CA PHE A 105 -18.96 -2.80 4.73
C PHE A 105 -17.85 -2.09 5.51
N THR A 106 -17.08 -2.81 6.32
CA THR A 106 -15.91 -2.26 7.01
C THR A 106 -14.85 -1.76 6.02
N CYS A 107 -14.60 -2.50 4.92
CA CYS A 107 -13.68 -2.07 3.87
C CYS A 107 -14.14 -0.74 3.23
N PHE A 108 -15.41 -0.64 2.84
CA PHE A 108 -15.95 0.59 2.24
C PHE A 108 -15.95 1.77 3.23
N SER A 109 -16.25 1.53 4.51
CA SER A 109 -16.15 2.56 5.54
C SER A 109 -14.72 3.08 5.70
N LEU A 110 -13.73 2.19 5.61
CA LEU A 110 -12.32 2.56 5.68
C LEU A 110 -11.88 3.35 4.44
N GLU A 111 -12.31 2.93 3.25
CA GLU A 111 -12.08 3.66 2.00
C GLU A 111 -12.61 5.09 2.09
N GLU A 112 -13.86 5.26 2.53
CA GLU A 112 -14.48 6.57 2.65
C GLU A 112 -13.71 7.47 3.64
N LYS A 113 -13.29 6.92 4.79
CA LYS A 113 -12.47 7.65 5.77
C LYS A 113 -11.12 8.07 5.18
N LEU A 114 -10.41 7.17 4.51
CA LEU A 114 -9.15 7.47 3.82
C LEU A 114 -9.35 8.62 2.83
N HIS A 115 -10.43 8.59 2.06
CA HIS A 115 -10.72 9.61 1.08
C HIS A 115 -11.02 10.98 1.70
N ARG A 116 -11.82 11.02 2.78
CA ARG A 116 -12.10 12.24 3.55
C ARG A 116 -10.82 12.85 4.12
N ILE A 117 -9.94 12.03 4.70
CA ILE A 117 -8.64 12.48 5.23
C ILE A 117 -7.77 13.04 4.10
N CYS A 118 -7.67 12.34 2.96
CA CYS A 118 -6.94 12.81 1.79
C CYS A 118 -7.47 14.17 1.30
N CYS A 119 -8.78 14.36 1.25
CA CYS A 119 -9.38 15.63 0.82
C CYS A 119 -9.03 16.79 1.76
N ARG A 120 -9.00 16.55 3.08
CA ARG A 120 -8.57 17.55 4.07
C ARG A 120 -7.08 17.85 3.92
N MET A 121 -6.25 16.80 3.92
CA MET A 121 -4.80 16.89 3.71
C MET A 121 -4.45 17.67 2.43
N GLN A 122 -5.16 17.45 1.32
CA GLN A 122 -4.92 18.18 0.07
C GLN A 122 -5.23 19.68 0.14
N LYS A 123 -6.15 20.09 1.01
CA LYS A 123 -6.44 21.51 1.26
C LYS A 123 -5.33 22.17 2.07
N GLU A 124 -4.71 21.42 2.98
CA GLU A 124 -3.69 21.92 3.92
C GLU A 124 -2.27 21.85 3.33
N LEU A 125 -1.89 20.72 2.74
CA LEU A 125 -0.54 20.43 2.22
C LEU A 125 -0.43 20.61 0.70
N GLY A 126 -1.53 20.85 0.01
CA GLY A 126 -1.61 20.92 -1.45
C GLY A 126 -1.73 19.54 -2.13
N LYS A 127 -1.64 19.54 -3.46
CA LYS A 127 -1.86 18.36 -4.31
C LYS A 127 -0.63 18.05 -5.16
N PRO A 128 -0.40 16.77 -5.53
CA PRO A 128 0.59 16.42 -6.53
C PRO A 128 0.26 17.10 -7.86
N SER A 129 1.30 17.60 -8.52
CA SER A 129 1.22 18.15 -9.87
C SER A 129 2.10 17.34 -10.80
N VAL A 130 1.75 17.29 -12.09
CA VAL A 130 2.57 16.57 -13.07
C VAL A 130 3.86 17.33 -13.30
N SER A 131 4.99 16.63 -13.22
CA SER A 131 6.31 17.22 -13.46
C SER A 131 6.38 17.78 -14.88
N PRO A 132 6.89 19.02 -15.05
CA PRO A 132 7.15 19.58 -16.37
C PRO A 132 8.09 18.69 -17.19
N ALA A 133 7.88 18.59 -18.50
CA ALA A 133 8.67 17.73 -19.40
C ALA A 133 10.17 18.10 -19.47
N ASN A 134 10.53 19.27 -18.95
CA ASN A 134 11.82 19.93 -19.03
C ASN A 134 12.63 19.87 -17.72
N VAL A 135 12.20 19.09 -16.71
CA VAL A 135 13.05 18.85 -15.53
C VAL A 135 14.27 18.06 -15.98
N THR A 136 15.41 18.77 -16.09
CA THR A 136 16.68 18.20 -16.53
C THR A 136 17.12 17.17 -15.52
N CYS A 137 16.77 15.93 -15.79
CA CYS A 137 17.10 14.86 -14.89
C CYS A 137 18.60 14.62 -14.97
N ARG A 138 19.29 14.65 -13.83
CA ARG A 138 20.74 14.43 -13.76
C ARG A 138 21.08 13.18 -14.58
N LYS A 139 21.94 13.35 -15.59
CA LYS A 139 22.08 12.48 -16.77
C LYS A 139 22.39 11.01 -16.48
N ASP A 140 22.82 10.68 -15.27
CA ASP A 140 23.52 9.42 -15.02
C ASP A 140 22.69 8.37 -14.27
N PHE A 141 21.66 8.77 -13.48
CA PHE A 141 20.96 7.85 -12.56
C PHE A 141 19.44 7.78 -12.77
N ARG A 142 18.80 8.90 -13.08
CA ARG A 142 17.32 8.95 -13.21
C ARG A 142 16.86 8.81 -14.65
N SER A 143 17.76 8.99 -15.63
CA SER A 143 17.46 8.82 -17.05
C SER A 143 16.95 7.41 -17.35
N SER A 144 17.49 6.38 -16.69
CA SER A 144 17.04 4.98 -16.79
C SER A 144 15.65 4.72 -16.19
N LEU A 145 15.14 5.62 -15.35
CA LEU A 145 13.82 5.49 -14.73
C LEU A 145 12.70 6.11 -15.57
N PHE A 146 13.03 6.97 -16.54
CA PHE A 146 12.03 7.47 -17.50
C PHE A 146 11.68 6.37 -18.47
N THR A 147 10.41 6.02 -18.48
CA THR A 147 9.83 5.00 -19.35
C THR A 147 8.43 5.47 -19.75
N ASP A 148 7.94 5.01 -20.89
CA ASP A 148 6.54 5.22 -21.28
C ASP A 148 5.57 4.25 -20.57
N LEU A 149 6.12 3.37 -19.71
CA LEU A 149 5.39 2.35 -18.96
C LEU A 149 4.51 2.95 -17.86
N LEU A 150 4.95 4.05 -17.24
CA LEU A 150 4.26 4.74 -16.16
C LEU A 150 3.89 6.15 -16.61
N PRO A 151 2.77 6.72 -16.13
CA PRO A 151 2.43 8.10 -16.42
C PRO A 151 3.49 9.07 -15.93
N LYS A 152 3.40 10.32 -16.41
CA LYS A 152 4.38 11.36 -16.09
C LYS A 152 4.61 11.50 -14.57
N PRO A 153 5.88 11.63 -14.13
CA PRO A 153 6.25 11.76 -12.72
C PRO A 153 5.56 12.92 -12.02
N PHE A 154 5.43 12.83 -10.70
CA PHE A 154 4.87 13.90 -9.88
C PHE A 154 5.91 14.88 -9.34
N GLN A 155 5.43 16.07 -9.03
CA GLN A 155 6.04 17.05 -8.15
C GLN A 155 5.09 17.31 -6.99
N PHE A 156 5.64 17.48 -5.79
CA PHE A 156 4.87 17.76 -4.59
C PHE A 156 5.25 19.12 -4.00
N PRO A 157 4.29 19.85 -3.42
CA PRO A 157 4.55 21.11 -2.71
C PRO A 157 5.57 20.98 -1.57
N SER A 158 5.60 19.81 -0.92
CA SER A 158 6.51 19.51 0.18
C SER A 158 6.73 18.00 0.31
N LEU A 159 7.79 17.62 1.04
CA LEU A 159 8.05 16.22 1.37
C LEU A 159 6.92 15.61 2.22
N THR A 160 6.37 16.39 3.16
CA THR A 160 5.20 16.03 3.98
C THR A 160 3.97 15.75 3.12
N CYS A 161 3.73 16.56 2.08
CA CYS A 161 2.66 16.29 1.10
C CYS A 161 2.89 14.97 0.35
N ALA A 162 4.14 14.69 -0.05
CA ALA A 162 4.49 13.45 -0.72
C ALA A 162 4.29 12.22 0.18
N GLU A 163 4.76 12.28 1.42
CA GLU A 163 4.60 11.22 2.42
C GLU A 163 3.13 10.88 2.64
N ALA A 164 2.31 11.90 2.86
CA ALA A 164 0.89 11.72 3.14
C ALA A 164 0.14 11.08 1.95
N HIS A 165 0.43 11.50 0.72
CA HIS A 165 -0.12 10.85 -0.48
C HIS A 165 0.38 9.42 -0.66
N LEU A 166 1.67 9.15 -0.37
CA LEU A 166 2.23 7.80 -0.43
C LEU A 166 1.53 6.84 0.54
N ILE A 167 1.26 7.27 1.78
CA ILE A 167 0.53 6.46 2.77
C ILE A 167 -0.89 6.20 2.29
N TYR A 168 -1.60 7.24 1.86
CA TYR A 168 -2.97 7.13 1.34
C TYR A 168 -3.07 6.16 0.15
N TRP A 169 -2.22 6.31 -0.88
CA TRP A 169 -2.24 5.42 -2.04
C TRP A 169 -1.85 4.00 -1.67
N THR A 170 -0.89 3.82 -0.76
CA THR A 170 -0.50 2.50 -0.27
C THR A 170 -1.66 1.80 0.43
N ALA A 171 -2.41 2.52 1.26
CA ALA A 171 -3.58 1.97 1.93
C ALA A 171 -4.61 1.45 0.91
N LEU A 172 -4.83 2.17 -0.19
CA LEU A 172 -5.75 1.76 -1.26
C LEU A 172 -5.24 0.58 -2.09
N VAL A 173 -3.93 0.53 -2.39
CA VAL A 173 -3.29 -0.64 -3.03
C VAL A 173 -3.49 -1.91 -2.21
N LEU A 174 -3.55 -1.79 -0.88
CA LEU A 174 -3.79 -2.92 0.02
C LEU A 174 -5.28 -3.24 0.19
N LEU A 175 -6.13 -2.21 0.27
CA LEU A 175 -7.55 -2.33 0.59
C LEU A 175 -8.37 -2.87 -0.60
N TYR A 176 -8.14 -2.36 -1.81
CA TYR A 176 -8.96 -2.72 -2.97
C TYR A 176 -8.92 -4.19 -3.35
N PRO A 177 -7.76 -4.87 -3.32
CA PRO A 177 -7.74 -6.32 -3.53
C PRO A 177 -8.55 -7.11 -2.48
N LEU A 178 -8.74 -6.59 -1.26
CA LEU A 178 -9.61 -7.23 -0.26
C LEU A 178 -11.08 -7.08 -0.62
N ILE A 179 -11.47 -5.89 -1.07
CA ILE A 179 -12.84 -5.62 -1.53
C ILE A 179 -13.18 -6.54 -2.70
N ASP A 180 -12.29 -6.64 -3.68
CA ASP A 180 -12.45 -7.51 -4.85
C ASP A 180 -12.64 -8.98 -4.45
N GLN A 181 -11.79 -9.50 -3.56
CA GLN A 181 -11.90 -10.87 -3.02
C GLN A 181 -13.22 -11.12 -2.29
N LEU A 182 -13.68 -10.15 -1.48
CA LEU A 182 -14.94 -10.28 -0.75
C LEU A 182 -16.14 -10.27 -1.69
N LEU A 183 -16.14 -9.39 -2.71
CA LEU A 183 -17.21 -9.33 -3.71
C LEU A 183 -17.32 -10.64 -4.49
N GLU A 184 -16.17 -11.20 -4.91
CA GLU A 184 -16.11 -12.48 -5.61
C GLU A 184 -16.67 -13.62 -4.75
N VAL A 185 -16.23 -13.74 -3.50
CA VAL A 185 -16.70 -14.79 -2.58
C VAL A 185 -18.19 -14.67 -2.25
N LEU A 186 -18.68 -13.45 -2.09
CA LEU A 186 -20.09 -13.19 -1.80
C LEU A 186 -21.00 -13.29 -3.03
N GLN A 187 -20.42 -13.41 -4.23
CA GLN A 187 -21.12 -13.36 -5.52
C GLN A 187 -21.99 -12.11 -5.65
N VAL A 188 -21.55 -11.01 -5.06
CA VAL A 188 -22.24 -9.71 -5.15
C VAL A 188 -21.73 -9.02 -6.40
N SER A 189 -22.60 -8.81 -7.38
CA SER A 189 -22.28 -7.96 -8.53
C SER A 189 -21.89 -6.57 -8.03
N ALA A 190 -20.75 -6.04 -8.50
CA ALA A 190 -20.19 -4.73 -8.13
C ALA A 190 -21.06 -3.53 -8.55
N GLY A 191 -22.33 -3.74 -8.87
CA GLY A 191 -23.28 -2.75 -9.36
C GLY A 191 -23.85 -1.79 -8.31
N HIS A 192 -23.29 -1.69 -7.09
CA HIS A 192 -23.93 -0.84 -6.08
C HIS A 192 -23.08 0.07 -5.21
N VAL A 193 -21.75 -0.05 -5.13
CA VAL A 193 -20.99 0.83 -4.23
C VAL A 193 -19.57 1.04 -4.74
N SER A 194 -19.34 2.12 -5.47
CA SER A 194 -17.99 2.68 -5.58
C SER A 194 -18.03 4.20 -5.64
N LEU A 195 -17.41 4.83 -4.64
CA LEU A 195 -17.14 6.27 -4.63
C LEU A 195 -15.96 6.64 -5.55
N ALA A 196 -15.26 5.65 -6.13
CA ALA A 196 -14.10 5.87 -6.99
C ALA A 196 -14.44 6.62 -8.29
N GLY A 197 -15.69 6.50 -8.77
CA GLY A 197 -16.19 7.24 -9.93
C GLY A 197 -16.17 8.76 -9.76
N CYS A 198 -16.10 9.27 -8.52
CA CYS A 198 -16.08 10.71 -8.24
C CYS A 198 -14.71 11.38 -8.48
N TYR A 199 -13.65 10.62 -8.77
CA TYR A 199 -12.28 11.15 -8.81
C TYR A 199 -11.49 10.86 -10.10
N SER A 200 -12.19 10.52 -11.19
CA SER A 200 -11.60 10.56 -12.53
C SER A 200 -11.08 11.98 -12.86
N PRO A 201 -9.83 12.15 -13.33
CA PRO A 201 -9.26 13.47 -13.65
C PRO A 201 -9.81 14.13 -14.92
N SER A 202 -10.82 13.54 -15.57
CA SER A 202 -11.42 14.08 -16.79
C SER A 202 -12.92 14.17 -16.59
N GLY A 203 -13.41 15.39 -16.45
CA GLY A 203 -14.83 15.69 -16.54
C GLY A 203 -15.29 15.54 -17.99
N GLU A 204 -15.49 14.30 -18.42
CA GLU A 204 -16.26 14.00 -19.62
C GLU A 204 -17.28 12.93 -19.27
N HIS A 205 -18.53 13.27 -19.52
CA HIS A 205 -19.72 12.49 -19.24
C HIS A 205 -19.60 11.02 -19.68
N ALA A 206 -19.88 10.11 -18.76
CA ALA A 206 -20.42 8.80 -19.12
C ALA A 206 -21.39 8.34 -18.02
N ASN A 207 -22.70 8.49 -18.30
CA ASN A 207 -23.76 7.69 -17.67
C ASN A 207 -23.65 6.24 -18.18
N SER A 208 -22.55 5.59 -17.86
CA SER A 208 -22.42 4.14 -17.92
C SER A 208 -22.39 3.68 -16.48
N GLU A 209 -23.10 2.61 -16.17
CA GLU A 209 -23.03 1.92 -14.90
C GLU A 209 -21.61 1.33 -14.77
N ILE A 210 -20.66 2.18 -14.37
CA ILE A 210 -19.24 1.80 -14.24
C ILE A 210 -19.17 0.87 -13.04
N THR A 211 -19.24 -0.44 -13.31
CA THR A 211 -18.78 -1.44 -12.36
C THR A 211 -17.30 -1.15 -12.08
N ALA A 212 -17.00 -0.69 -10.87
CA ALA A 212 -15.63 -0.40 -10.48
C ALA A 212 -14.85 -1.71 -10.43
N ASP A 213 -13.90 -1.88 -11.34
CA ASP A 213 -12.86 -2.90 -11.23
C ASP A 213 -11.87 -2.44 -10.16
N PHE A 214 -11.99 -3.02 -8.97
CA PHE A 214 -11.14 -2.70 -7.82
C PHE A 214 -9.68 -3.09 -8.05
N THR A 215 -9.40 -4.09 -8.88
CA THR A 215 -8.04 -4.44 -9.28
C THR A 215 -7.44 -3.33 -10.15
N THR A 216 -8.20 -2.82 -11.13
CA THR A 216 -7.78 -1.65 -11.93
C THR A 216 -7.57 -0.40 -11.06
N LEU A 217 -8.41 -0.16 -10.05
CA LEU A 217 -8.22 0.93 -9.09
C LEU A 217 -6.95 0.75 -8.26
N ALA A 218 -6.68 -0.46 -7.76
CA ALA A 218 -5.45 -0.76 -7.04
C ALA A 218 -4.21 -0.51 -7.91
N GLU A 219 -4.24 -0.91 -9.18
CA GLU A 219 -3.17 -0.64 -10.15
C GLU A 219 -2.96 0.87 -10.33
N HIS A 220 -4.05 1.64 -10.48
CA HIS A 220 -3.98 3.09 -10.60
C HIS A 220 -3.24 3.74 -9.42
N TYR A 221 -3.53 3.32 -8.19
CA TYR A 221 -2.86 3.85 -7.00
C TYR A 221 -1.42 3.35 -6.84
N ALA A 222 -1.13 2.12 -7.26
CA ALA A 222 0.24 1.62 -7.35
C ALA A 222 1.08 2.46 -8.33
N ASP A 223 0.48 2.86 -9.45
CA ASP A 223 1.11 3.76 -10.42
C ASP A 223 1.32 5.16 -9.81
N GLN A 224 0.38 5.67 -9.01
CA GLN A 224 0.56 6.96 -8.32
C GLN A 224 1.79 6.94 -7.39
N VAL A 225 1.99 5.84 -6.64
CA VAL A 225 3.21 5.63 -5.82
C VAL A 225 4.45 5.66 -6.70
N CYS A 226 4.45 4.94 -7.83
CA CYS A 226 5.60 4.89 -8.73
C CYS A 226 5.92 6.27 -9.35
N ARG A 227 4.90 7.07 -9.64
CA ARG A 227 5.07 8.45 -10.15
C ARG A 227 5.76 9.39 -9.15
N SER A 228 5.75 9.07 -7.85
CA SER A 228 6.48 9.83 -6.82
C SER A 228 7.97 9.55 -6.77
N VAL A 229 8.44 8.45 -7.37
CA VAL A 229 9.82 7.99 -7.22
C VAL A 229 10.83 9.07 -7.60
N LEU A 230 10.65 9.73 -8.76
CA LEU A 230 11.61 10.74 -9.18
C LEU A 230 11.68 11.96 -8.26
N TYR A 231 10.55 12.36 -7.64
CA TYR A 231 10.51 13.42 -6.65
C TYR A 231 11.26 12.98 -5.39
N CYS A 232 10.88 11.86 -4.80
CA CYS A 232 11.44 11.36 -3.55
C CYS A 232 12.94 11.01 -3.64
N LEU A 233 13.45 10.69 -4.84
CA LEU A 233 14.88 10.46 -5.07
C LEU A 233 15.65 11.74 -5.44
N GLN A 234 15.06 12.94 -5.33
CA GLN A 234 15.75 14.21 -5.56
C GLN A 234 16.93 14.41 -4.59
N PRO A 235 18.04 15.04 -5.01
CA PRO A 235 19.27 15.06 -4.20
C PRO A 235 19.16 15.93 -2.94
N ASP A 236 18.29 16.94 -2.99
CA ASP A 236 17.91 17.82 -1.90
C ASP A 236 17.12 17.11 -0.79
N LEU A 237 16.32 16.10 -1.15
CA LEU A 237 15.58 15.26 -0.19
C LEU A 237 16.44 14.19 0.48
N LYS A 238 17.69 14.02 0.02
CA LYS A 238 18.70 13.10 0.58
C LYS A 238 18.12 11.69 0.80
N THR A 239 18.56 11.02 1.86
CA THR A 239 18.11 9.68 2.25
C THR A 239 16.66 9.66 2.74
N LEU A 240 16.13 10.78 3.25
CA LEU A 240 14.79 10.82 3.85
C LEU A 240 13.68 10.58 2.81
N GLY A 241 13.74 11.24 1.65
CA GLY A 241 12.78 10.99 0.58
C GLY A 241 12.79 9.54 0.10
N ALA A 242 13.99 8.94 0.03
CA ALA A 242 14.14 7.53 -0.32
C ALA A 242 13.60 6.58 0.77
N GLN A 243 13.66 6.95 2.06
CA GLN A 243 13.06 6.18 3.15
C GLN A 243 11.53 6.14 3.04
N PHE A 244 10.90 7.26 2.70
CA PHE A 244 9.44 7.33 2.53
C PHE A 244 8.93 6.46 1.36
N LEU A 245 9.78 6.17 0.37
CA LEU A 245 9.41 5.28 -0.73
C LEU A 245 9.49 3.79 -0.39
N LEU A 246 10.36 3.38 0.54
CA LEU A 246 10.70 1.96 0.74
C LEU A 246 9.45 1.10 0.90
N ALA A 247 8.61 1.53 1.83
CA ALA A 247 7.38 0.89 2.22
C ALA A 247 6.32 0.90 1.09
N PRO A 248 5.85 2.07 0.61
CA PRO A 248 4.91 2.18 -0.52
C PRO A 248 5.34 1.42 -1.77
N LEU A 249 6.58 1.61 -2.21
CA LEU A 249 7.07 1.01 -3.45
C LEU A 249 7.15 -0.51 -3.33
N SER A 250 7.47 -1.02 -2.14
CA SER A 250 7.44 -2.46 -1.87
C SER A 250 6.04 -3.03 -2.02
N GLN A 251 5.01 -2.34 -1.52
CA GLN A 251 3.61 -2.77 -1.71
C GLN A 251 3.21 -2.77 -3.18
N SER A 252 3.51 -1.70 -3.92
CA SER A 252 3.25 -1.63 -5.36
C SER A 252 3.96 -2.75 -6.12
N ALA A 253 5.23 -3.03 -5.78
CA ALA A 253 5.98 -4.12 -6.39
C ALA A 253 5.35 -5.50 -6.10
N GLN A 254 4.90 -5.75 -4.87
CA GLN A 254 4.19 -7.00 -4.55
C GLN A 254 2.87 -7.10 -5.31
N PHE A 255 2.12 -6.00 -5.42
CA PHE A 255 0.88 -5.94 -6.21
C PHE A 255 1.15 -6.31 -7.68
N TYR A 256 2.10 -5.64 -8.34
CA TYR A 256 2.46 -5.93 -9.73
C TYR A 256 2.95 -7.37 -9.94
N SER A 257 3.72 -7.91 -8.97
CA SER A 257 4.21 -9.30 -9.04
C SER A 257 3.07 -10.32 -8.96
N VAL A 258 2.05 -10.05 -8.14
CA VAL A 258 0.90 -10.94 -7.96
C VAL A 258 -0.03 -10.90 -9.18
N HIS A 259 -0.25 -9.71 -9.74
CA HIS A 259 -1.13 -9.50 -10.90
C HIS A 259 -0.41 -9.65 -12.24
N GLU A 260 0.81 -10.24 -12.23
CA GLU A 260 1.58 -10.57 -13.44
C GLU A 260 1.95 -9.38 -14.33
N LEU A 261 1.99 -8.17 -13.76
CA LEU A 261 2.42 -6.93 -14.42
C LEU A 261 3.96 -6.84 -14.46
N ALA A 262 4.57 -7.74 -15.25
CA ALA A 262 6.00 -8.03 -15.22
C ALA A 262 6.91 -6.81 -15.50
N GLU A 263 6.51 -5.94 -16.41
CA GLU A 263 7.28 -4.73 -16.75
C GLU A 263 7.30 -3.73 -15.60
N LYS A 264 6.13 -3.47 -14.97
CA LYS A 264 6.01 -2.56 -13.82
C LYS A 264 6.74 -3.13 -12.61
N TYR A 265 6.62 -4.44 -12.37
CA TYR A 265 7.39 -5.10 -11.31
C TYR A 265 8.90 -4.96 -11.53
N ARG A 266 9.40 -5.21 -12.75
CA ARG A 266 10.82 -5.03 -13.09
C ARG A 266 11.27 -3.59 -12.90
N TRP A 267 10.44 -2.62 -13.27
CA TRP A 267 10.74 -1.22 -13.04
C TRP A 267 10.93 -0.91 -11.54
N CYS A 268 10.06 -1.42 -10.66
CA CYS A 268 10.24 -1.29 -9.21
C CYS A 268 11.56 -1.92 -8.74
N GLN A 269 11.94 -3.09 -9.28
CA GLN A 269 13.22 -3.75 -8.97
C GLN A 269 14.42 -2.89 -9.34
N GLU A 270 14.39 -2.23 -10.50
CA GLU A 270 15.44 -1.30 -10.90
C GLU A 270 15.52 -0.10 -9.93
N VAL A 271 14.38 0.46 -9.50
CA VAL A 271 14.37 1.50 -8.46
C VAL A 271 15.01 1.01 -7.16
N PHE A 272 14.75 -0.24 -6.72
CA PHE A 272 15.38 -0.78 -5.51
C PHE A 272 16.89 -0.95 -5.62
N VAL A 273 17.42 -1.32 -6.79
CA VAL A 273 18.87 -1.43 -7.07
C VAL A 273 19.58 -0.08 -6.91
N LEU A 274 18.83 1.01 -7.08
CA LEU A 274 19.34 2.37 -7.03
C LEU A 274 19.41 2.94 -5.60
N LEU A 275 18.57 2.47 -4.66
CA LEU A 275 18.52 2.98 -3.28
C LEU A 275 19.82 2.86 -2.47
N PRO A 276 20.67 1.82 -2.63
CA PRO A 276 21.97 1.73 -1.96
C PRO A 276 22.88 2.93 -2.22
N GLN A 277 22.81 3.55 -3.40
CA GLN A 277 23.59 4.73 -3.75
C GLN A 277 23.17 5.98 -2.92
N LEU A 278 21.99 5.93 -2.30
CA LEU A 278 21.44 6.97 -1.43
C LEU A 278 21.61 6.63 0.06
N GLY A 279 22.42 5.61 0.38
CA GLY A 279 22.66 5.14 1.74
C GLY A 279 21.66 4.11 2.25
N LEU A 280 20.75 3.62 1.40
CA LEU A 280 19.73 2.62 1.76
C LEU A 280 20.11 1.24 1.22
N GLY A 281 21.07 0.59 1.89
CA GLY A 281 21.53 -0.77 1.53
C GLY A 281 20.43 -1.84 1.56
N ILE A 282 19.30 -1.56 2.24
CA ILE A 282 18.11 -2.43 2.25
C ILE A 282 17.51 -2.64 0.85
N GLY A 283 17.76 -1.72 -0.10
CA GLY A 283 17.23 -1.80 -1.46
C GLY A 283 17.56 -3.12 -2.17
N TYR A 284 18.78 -3.65 -2.02
CA TYR A 284 19.14 -4.94 -2.61
C TYR A 284 18.27 -6.10 -2.10
N PHE A 285 17.88 -6.07 -0.83
CA PHE A 285 16.99 -7.10 -0.27
C PHE A 285 15.57 -6.95 -0.80
N LEU A 286 15.07 -5.70 -0.93
CA LEU A 286 13.72 -5.42 -1.42
C LEU A 286 13.52 -5.84 -2.89
N LYS A 287 14.58 -5.71 -3.71
CA LYS A 287 14.56 -6.15 -5.12
C LYS A 287 14.06 -7.59 -5.30
N ASP A 288 14.56 -8.48 -4.46
CA ASP A 288 14.29 -9.92 -4.54
C ASP A 288 13.26 -10.37 -3.49
N MET A 289 12.69 -9.43 -2.75
CA MET A 289 11.74 -9.73 -1.69
C MET A 289 10.42 -10.19 -2.28
N VAL A 290 10.02 -11.41 -1.93
CA VAL A 290 8.70 -11.96 -2.21
C VAL A 290 8.00 -12.13 -0.88
N TRP A 291 6.81 -11.58 -0.72
CA TRP A 291 6.00 -11.75 0.49
C TRP A 291 5.12 -12.98 0.36
N PRO A 292 5.50 -14.14 0.92
CA PRO A 292 4.87 -15.40 0.57
C PRO A 292 3.42 -15.45 1.03
N LYS A 293 3.10 -14.80 2.16
CA LYS A 293 1.73 -14.69 2.68
C LYS A 293 0.86 -13.83 1.77
N TYR A 294 1.32 -12.63 1.40
CA TYR A 294 0.66 -11.75 0.43
C TYR A 294 0.42 -12.45 -0.91
N ARG A 295 1.45 -13.10 -1.46
CA ARG A 295 1.31 -13.87 -2.70
C ARG A 295 0.34 -15.05 -2.55
N SER A 296 0.39 -15.77 -1.44
CA SER A 296 -0.46 -16.95 -1.22
C SER A 296 -1.93 -16.62 -0.97
N SER A 297 -2.24 -15.47 -0.36
CA SER A 297 -3.62 -15.03 -0.18
C SER A 297 -4.19 -14.61 -1.52
N GLN A 298 -3.47 -13.79 -2.29
CA GLN A 298 -3.95 -13.29 -3.58
C GLN A 298 -4.04 -14.39 -4.67
N ARG A 299 -3.03 -15.27 -4.80
CA ARG A 299 -3.05 -16.35 -5.80
C ARG A 299 -4.15 -17.37 -5.60
N ARG A 300 -4.64 -17.56 -4.37
CA ARG A 300 -5.75 -18.48 -4.08
C ARG A 300 -7.06 -18.07 -4.77
N TYR A 301 -7.16 -16.81 -5.22
CA TYR A 301 -8.34 -16.26 -5.91
C TYR A 301 -8.12 -16.15 -7.41
N LEU A 302 -6.90 -15.79 -7.84
CA LEU A 302 -6.56 -15.72 -9.27
C LEU A 302 -6.52 -17.10 -9.97
N THR A 303 -6.56 -18.21 -9.23
CA THR A 303 -6.71 -19.55 -9.85
C THR A 303 -8.18 -19.97 -9.81
N PRO A 304 -8.88 -20.07 -10.97
CA PRO A 304 -10.22 -20.62 -10.99
C PRO A 304 -10.18 -22.04 -10.44
N LYS A 305 -11.04 -22.36 -9.48
CA LYS A 305 -11.25 -23.74 -9.03
C LYS A 305 -11.60 -24.55 -10.27
N SER A 306 -10.69 -25.44 -10.68
CA SER A 306 -11.00 -26.48 -11.65
C SER A 306 -12.14 -27.31 -11.06
N ILE A 307 -13.36 -27.07 -11.55
CA ILE A 307 -14.50 -27.93 -11.30
C ILE A 307 -14.10 -29.26 -11.93
N SER A 308 -13.81 -30.26 -11.08
CA SER A 308 -13.68 -31.63 -11.56
C SER A 308 -15.07 -32.07 -12.02
N PRO A 309 -15.24 -32.55 -13.27
CA PRO A 309 -16.47 -33.20 -13.66
C PRO A 309 -16.52 -34.56 -12.95
N GLU A 310 -17.55 -34.76 -12.13
CA GLU A 310 -18.07 -36.10 -11.83
C GLU A 310 -18.86 -36.63 -13.03
#